data_AF-A0A3R7VZ50-F1
#
_entry.id   AF-A0A3R7VZ50-F1
#
_cell.length_a   1.000
_cell.length_b   1.000
_cell.length_c   1.000
_cell.angle_alpha   90.00
_cell.angle_beta   90.00
_cell.angle_gamma   90.00
#
_symmetry.space_group_name_H-M   'P 1'
#
loop_
_entity.id
_entity.type
_entity.pdbx_description
1 polymer ?
#
loop_
_entity_poly.entity_id
_entity_poly.type
_entity_poly.pdbx_seq_one_letter_code
_entity_poly.pdbx_strand_id
1 'polypeptide(L)'
;MISWRALGCWLAWGGLILTGCDPRAQRDVPPQPDAFVEREAFIALHAEIQLLEAAHRQHMLKGDRDRTRAMHRAQILEAAGVTDSAFTATYEWWYSQPEALPVLLKDVQAHLDSMR
;
A
#
# COMPACT_ATOMS: atom_id res chain seq x y z
N MET A 1 37.75 15.73 -42.36
CA MET A 1 38.59 16.26 -41.26
C MET A 1 37.88 15.95 -39.95
N ILE A 2 38.21 14.84 -39.30
CA ILE A 2 37.70 14.47 -37.98
C ILE A 2 38.93 14.15 -37.11
N SER A 3 39.08 14.95 -36.06
CA SER A 3 40.21 14.97 -35.15
C SER A 3 40.27 13.69 -34.32
N TRP A 4 41.45 13.06 -34.32
CA TRP A 4 41.85 11.98 -33.41
C TRP A 4 43.01 12.50 -32.55
N ARG A 5 42.79 12.73 -31.25
CA ARG A 5 43.81 12.67 -30.17
C ARG A 5 43.03 12.38 -28.86
N ALA A 6 42.99 11.14 -28.38
CA ALA A 6 44.04 10.40 -27.66
C ALA A 6 43.98 10.64 -26.14
N LEU A 7 44.21 9.53 -25.41
CA LEU A 7 44.52 9.40 -23.97
C LEU A 7 43.27 9.37 -23.07
N GLY A 8 43.00 8.34 -22.25
CA GLY A 8 43.90 7.39 -21.63
C GLY A 8 43.28 6.00 -21.45
N CYS A 9 44.10 5.02 -21.79
CA CYS A 9 44.03 3.64 -21.36
C CYS A 9 44.33 3.55 -19.84
N TRP A 10 44.23 2.34 -19.29
CA TRP A 10 44.78 1.85 -18.02
C TRP A 10 43.77 1.63 -16.88
N LEU A 11 43.35 0.36 -16.82
CA LEU A 11 43.40 -0.53 -15.65
C LEU A 11 42.62 -0.09 -14.40
N ALA A 12 41.52 -0.78 -14.10
CA ALA A 12 41.50 -2.01 -13.31
C ALA A 12 41.22 -1.74 -11.84
N TRP A 13 40.52 -2.69 -11.23
CA TRP A 13 40.39 -2.90 -9.80
C TRP A 13 39.50 -1.95 -9.01
N GLY A 14 38.55 -2.55 -8.31
CA GLY A 14 37.93 -1.95 -7.15
C GLY A 14 36.45 -2.24 -7.10
N GLY A 15 36.10 -3.47 -6.73
CA GLY A 15 34.73 -3.82 -6.40
C GLY A 15 34.15 -2.84 -5.39
N LEU A 16 33.09 -2.14 -5.78
CA LEU A 16 32.03 -1.76 -4.86
C LEU A 16 30.78 -2.50 -5.30
N ILE A 17 30.82 -3.83 -5.09
CA ILE A 17 29.58 -4.55 -4.78
C ILE A 17 29.21 -4.02 -3.39
N LEU A 18 28.45 -2.93 -3.34
CA LEU A 18 27.68 -2.61 -2.16
C LEU A 18 26.59 -3.68 -2.08
N THR A 19 26.95 -4.86 -1.57
CA THR A 19 26.02 -5.75 -0.89
C THR A 19 25.56 -5.00 0.36
N GLY A 20 24.72 -3.99 0.16
CA GLY A 20 23.79 -3.53 1.17
C GLY A 20 22.70 -4.58 1.30
N CYS A 21 23.07 -5.82 1.65
CA CYS A 21 22.20 -6.62 2.49
C CYS A 21 22.22 -5.90 3.82
N ASP A 22 21.41 -4.85 3.94
CA ASP A 22 20.95 -4.41 5.23
C ASP A 22 20.25 -5.64 5.80
N PRO A 23 20.80 -6.33 6.82
CA PRO A 23 19.99 -7.26 7.55
C PRO A 23 18.98 -6.34 8.21
N ARG A 24 17.81 -6.16 7.58
CA ARG A 24 16.66 -5.49 8.17
C ARG A 24 16.42 -6.24 9.46
N ALA A 25 17.10 -5.74 10.47
CA ALA A 25 17.24 -6.33 11.77
C ALA A 25 15.82 -6.47 12.22
N GLN A 26 15.38 -7.72 12.39
CA GLN A 26 14.25 -8.10 13.24
C GLN A 26 13.34 -6.90 13.46
N ARG A 27 12.57 -6.52 12.43
CA ARG A 27 11.73 -5.33 12.54
C ARG A 27 10.84 -5.59 13.75
N ASP A 28 10.83 -4.65 14.69
CA ASP A 28 9.79 -4.57 15.70
C ASP A 28 8.47 -4.38 14.95
N VAL A 29 7.93 -5.49 14.48
CA VAL A 29 6.59 -5.57 13.92
C VAL A 29 5.68 -5.21 15.08
N PRO A 30 4.89 -4.13 14.95
CA PRO A 30 3.98 -3.76 16.02
C PRO A 30 3.07 -4.96 16.33
N PRO A 31 2.70 -5.16 17.60
CA PRO A 31 1.74 -6.19 17.95
C PRO A 31 0.44 -5.95 17.16
N GLN A 32 -0.24 -7.04 16.83
CA GLN A 32 -1.56 -6.97 16.23
C GLN A 32 -2.50 -6.16 17.14
N PRO A 33 -3.27 -5.19 16.60
CA PRO A 33 -4.16 -4.37 17.41
C PRO A 33 -5.30 -5.20 18.00
N ASP A 34 -5.80 -4.82 19.18
CA ASP A 34 -6.87 -5.55 19.89
C ASP A 34 -8.17 -5.65 19.08
N ALA A 35 -8.54 -4.59 18.36
CA ALA A 35 -9.71 -4.55 17.49
C ALA A 35 -9.31 -4.84 16.03
N PHE A 36 -8.69 -6.00 15.80
CA PHE A 36 -8.23 -6.41 14.48
C PHE A 36 -9.39 -6.75 13.54
N VAL A 37 -9.35 -6.24 12.32
CA VAL A 37 -10.26 -6.67 11.25
C VAL A 37 -9.67 -7.90 10.57
N GLU A 38 -10.39 -9.02 10.65
CA GLU A 38 -9.97 -10.27 10.03
C GLU A 38 -9.64 -10.10 8.54
N ARG A 39 -8.67 -10.87 8.07
CA ARG A 39 -8.01 -10.65 6.76
C ARG A 39 -9.00 -10.56 5.61
N GLU A 40 -9.94 -11.49 5.50
CA GLU A 40 -10.93 -11.53 4.43
C GLU A 40 -11.85 -10.30 4.46
N ALA A 41 -12.30 -9.91 5.65
CA ALA A 41 -13.10 -8.69 5.83
C ALA A 41 -12.30 -7.43 5.50
N PHE A 42 -11.02 -7.38 5.91
CA PHE A 42 -10.13 -6.27 5.57
C PHE A 42 -9.94 -6.15 4.05
N ILE A 43 -9.74 -7.26 3.34
CA ILE A 43 -9.58 -7.27 1.88
C ILE A 43 -10.81 -6.66 1.19
N ALA A 44 -12.00 -7.12 1.56
CA ALA A 44 -13.25 -6.61 0.99
C ALA A 44 -13.44 -5.11 1.28
N LEU A 45 -13.29 -4.72 2.55
CA LEU A 45 -13.43 -3.32 2.98
C LEU A 45 -12.40 -2.40 2.33
N HIS A 46 -11.15 -2.85 2.23
CA HIS A 46 -10.08 -2.08 1.61
C HIS A 46 -10.36 -1.89 0.11
N ALA A 47 -10.84 -2.93 -0.58
CA ALA A 47 -11.25 -2.81 -1.99
C ALA A 47 -12.38 -1.79 -2.18
N GLU A 48 -13.46 -1.86 -1.39
CA GLU A 48 -14.56 -0.89 -1.45
C GLU A 48 -14.09 0.55 -1.18
N ILE A 49 -13.24 0.74 -0.17
CA ILE A 49 -12.66 2.04 0.15
C ILE A 49 -11.77 2.54 -1.00
N GLN A 50 -11.00 1.67 -1.67
CA GLN A 50 -10.21 2.08 -2.85
C GLN A 50 -11.09 2.55 -4.01
N LEU A 51 -12.25 1.91 -4.24
CA LEU A 51 -13.22 2.37 -5.23
C LEU A 51 -13.79 3.75 -4.86
N LEU A 52 -14.13 3.96 -3.58
CA LEU A 52 -14.58 5.27 -3.09
C LEU A 52 -13.51 6.36 -3.28
N GLU A 53 -12.25 6.08 -2.94
CA GLU A 53 -11.14 7.03 -3.12
C GLU A 53 -10.83 7.26 -4.61
N ALA A 54 -11.02 6.26 -5.47
CA ALA A 54 -10.93 6.45 -6.92
C ALA A 54 -12.05 7.37 -7.43
N ALA A 55 -13.29 7.15 -7.01
CA ALA A 55 -14.44 8.01 -7.38
C ALA A 55 -14.26 9.45 -6.89
N HIS A 56 -13.73 9.64 -5.68
CA HIS A 56 -13.39 10.97 -5.16
C HIS A 56 -12.31 11.67 -6.00
N ARG A 57 -11.20 10.99 -6.28
CA ARG A 57 -10.09 11.52 -7.11
C ARG A 57 -10.50 11.82 -8.54
N GLN A 58 -11.45 11.06 -9.09
CA GLN A 58 -12.01 11.29 -10.41
C GLN A 58 -13.17 12.30 -10.42
N HIS A 59 -13.43 12.99 -9.30
CA HIS A 59 -14.48 13.99 -9.18
C HIS A 59 -15.90 13.45 -9.48
N MET A 60 -16.13 12.15 -9.30
CA MET A 60 -17.42 11.49 -9.57
C MET A 60 -18.45 11.72 -8.45
N LEU A 61 -17.99 12.07 -7.24
CA LEU A 61 -18.86 12.42 -6.12
C LEU A 61 -19.51 13.80 -6.36
N LYS A 62 -20.80 13.92 -6.05
CA LYS A 62 -21.58 15.16 -6.24
C LYS A 62 -21.58 16.03 -4.98
N GLY A 63 -21.73 17.35 -5.16
CA GLY A 63 -21.84 18.30 -4.05
C GLY A 63 -20.53 18.47 -3.28
N ASP A 64 -20.63 18.56 -1.95
CA ASP A 64 -19.46 18.55 -1.06
C ASP A 64 -18.82 17.16 -1.07
N ARG A 65 -17.77 17.00 -1.90
CA ARG A 65 -17.13 15.71 -2.15
C ARG A 65 -16.44 15.15 -0.91
N ASP A 66 -15.87 15.99 -0.06
CA ASP A 66 -15.15 15.54 1.12
C ASP A 66 -16.12 15.02 2.17
N ARG A 67 -17.23 15.75 2.39
CA ARG A 67 -18.32 15.27 3.24
C ARG A 67 -18.95 13.99 2.69
N THR A 68 -19.19 13.93 1.38
CA THR A 68 -19.79 12.76 0.73
C THR A 68 -18.87 11.53 0.83
N ARG A 69 -17.55 11.72 0.65
CA ARG A 69 -16.55 10.67 0.84
C ARG A 69 -16.54 10.16 2.27
N ALA A 70 -16.48 11.05 3.26
CA ALA A 70 -16.49 10.67 4.66
C ALA A 70 -17.76 9.90 5.05
N MET A 71 -18.92 10.34 4.57
CA MET A 71 -20.21 9.67 4.77
C MET A 71 -20.20 8.25 4.19
N HIS A 72 -19.76 8.08 2.93
CA HIS A 72 -19.72 6.75 2.32
C HIS A 72 -18.72 5.81 3.00
N ARG A 73 -17.55 6.32 3.42
CA ARG A 73 -16.59 5.51 4.20
C ARG A 73 -17.22 5.03 5.51
N ALA A 74 -17.93 5.90 6.22
CA ALA A 74 -18.64 5.52 7.43
C ALA A 74 -19.71 4.45 7.17
N GLN A 75 -20.49 4.59 6.09
CA GLN A 75 -21.52 3.61 5.69
C GLN A 75 -20.92 2.24 5.36
N ILE A 76 -19.82 2.20 4.60
CA ILE A 76 -19.10 0.96 4.26
C ILE A 76 -18.67 0.21 5.53
N LEU A 77 -18.04 0.92 6.46
CA LEU A 77 -17.55 0.31 7.69
C LEU A 77 -18.69 -0.09 8.65
N GLU A 78 -19.72 0.74 8.79
CA GLU A 78 -20.90 0.47 9.62
C GLU A 78 -21.63 -0.78 9.13
N ALA A 79 -21.80 -0.95 7.82
CA ALA A 79 -22.43 -2.13 7.23
C ALA A 79 -21.68 -3.43 7.56
N ALA A 80 -20.36 -3.36 7.76
CA ALA A 80 -19.53 -4.48 8.17
C ALA A 80 -19.39 -4.63 9.70
N GLY A 81 -20.00 -3.75 10.50
CA GLY A 81 -19.84 -3.74 11.96
C GLY A 81 -18.42 -3.36 12.41
N VAL A 82 -17.65 -2.68 11.55
CA VAL A 82 -16.26 -2.29 11.80
C VAL A 82 -16.21 -0.80 12.16
N THR A 83 -15.43 -0.46 13.18
CA THR A 83 -15.20 0.95 13.53
C THR A 83 -14.09 1.55 12.66
N ASP A 84 -14.12 2.87 12.47
CA ASP A 84 -13.05 3.59 11.75
C ASP A 84 -11.66 3.31 12.36
N SER A 85 -11.57 3.35 13.69
CA SER A 85 -10.33 3.09 14.41
C SER A 85 -9.83 1.65 14.25
N ALA A 86 -10.72 0.65 14.29
CA ALA A 86 -10.35 -0.75 14.07
C ALA A 86 -9.79 -0.98 12.65
N PHE A 87 -10.47 -0.43 11.63
CA PHE A 87 -9.99 -0.51 10.25
C PHE A 87 -8.65 0.20 10.08
N THR A 88 -8.51 1.42 10.60
CA THR A 88 -7.30 2.22 10.49
C THR A 88 -6.11 1.56 11.19
N ALA A 89 -6.28 1.04 12.40
CA ALA A 89 -5.24 0.31 13.12
C ALA A 89 -4.82 -0.98 12.37
N THR A 90 -5.79 -1.70 11.79
CA THR A 90 -5.52 -2.89 10.98
C THR A 90 -4.77 -2.55 9.70
N TYR A 91 -5.16 -1.46 9.03
CA TYR A 91 -4.47 -0.94 7.84
C TYR A 91 -3.02 -0.59 8.16
N GLU A 92 -2.77 0.19 9.22
CA GLU A 92 -1.43 0.58 9.64
C GLU A 92 -0.57 -0.65 9.97
N TRP A 93 -1.15 -1.62 10.67
CA TRP A 93 -0.48 -2.88 10.97
C TRP A 93 -0.10 -3.64 9.69
N TRP A 94 -1.01 -3.85 8.74
CA TRP A 94 -0.68 -4.53 7.47
C TRP A 94 0.42 -3.81 6.69
N TYR A 95 0.40 -2.48 6.68
CA TYR A 95 1.41 -1.68 5.98
C TYR A 95 2.78 -1.68 6.68
N SER A 96 2.83 -2.08 7.95
CA SER A 96 4.07 -2.32 8.68
C SER A 96 4.71 -3.68 8.37
N GLN A 97 4.05 -4.55 7.57
CA GLN A 97 4.44 -5.93 7.30
C GLN A 97 4.95 -6.13 5.87
N PRO A 98 6.20 -5.77 5.54
CA PRO A 98 6.69 -5.72 4.16
C PRO A 98 6.75 -7.08 3.47
N GLU A 99 6.88 -8.18 4.22
CA GLU A 99 6.89 -9.53 3.69
C GLU A 99 5.47 -10.01 3.33
N ALA A 100 4.45 -9.62 4.09
CA ALA A 100 3.06 -10.04 3.89
C ALA A 100 2.25 -9.08 3.00
N LEU A 101 2.60 -7.79 3.01
CA LEU A 101 1.87 -6.73 2.30
C LEU A 101 1.72 -7.00 0.80
N PRO A 102 2.75 -7.47 0.04
CA PRO A 102 2.58 -7.74 -1.39
C PRO A 102 1.52 -8.80 -1.70
N VAL A 103 1.37 -9.81 -0.84
CA VAL A 103 0.34 -10.85 -0.99
C VAL A 103 -1.04 -10.28 -0.66
N LEU A 104 -1.16 -9.52 0.42
CA LEU A 104 -2.40 -8.84 0.77
C LEU A 104 -2.89 -7.91 -0.35
N LEU A 105 -2.01 -7.09 -0.93
CA LEU A 105 -2.36 -6.18 -2.00
C LEU A 105 -2.77 -6.90 -3.29
N LYS A 106 -2.18 -8.07 -3.58
CA LYS A 106 -2.63 -8.92 -4.69
C LYS A 106 -4.05 -9.43 -4.46
N ASP A 107 -4.39 -9.81 -3.24
CA ASP A 107 -5.74 -10.29 -2.92
C ASP A 107 -6.77 -9.14 -2.95
N VAL A 108 -6.41 -7.94 -2.49
CA VAL A 108 -7.23 -6.73 -2.67
C VAL A 108 -7.46 -6.44 -4.14
N GLN A 109 -6.43 -6.52 -4.98
CA GLN A 109 -6.57 -6.33 -6.42
C GLN A 109 -7.46 -7.41 -7.05
N ALA A 110 -7.26 -8.68 -6.70
CA ALA A 110 -8.10 -9.77 -7.20
C ALA A 110 -9.56 -9.60 -6.79
N HIS A 111 -9.82 -9.11 -5.58
CA HIS A 111 -11.16 -8.78 -5.13
C HIS A 111 -11.76 -7.64 -5.96
N LEU A 112 -11.03 -6.53 -6.16
CA LEU A 112 -11.46 -5.43 -7.02
C LEU A 112 -11.81 -5.90 -8.44
N ASP A 113 -10.97 -6.76 -9.04
CA ASP A 113 -11.21 -7.29 -10.38
C ASP A 113 -12.47 -8.15 -10.46
N SER A 114 -12.86 -8.80 -9.36
CA SER A 114 -14.09 -9.60 -9.27
C SER A 114 -15.38 -8.79 -9.14
N MET A 115 -15.29 -7.51 -8.77
CA MET A 115 -16.44 -6.61 -8.61
C MET A 115 -16.92 -5.99 -9.93
N ARG A 116 -16.20 -6.22 -11.02
CA ARG A 116 -16.47 -5.68 -12.35
C ARG A 116 -17.38 -6.60 -13.17
#